data_AF-A0A2G9SFX7-F1
#
_entry.id   AF-A0A2G9SFX7-F1
#
_cell.length_a   1.000
_cell.length_b   1.000
_cell.length_c   1.000
_cell.angle_alpha   90.00
_cell.angle_beta   90.00
_cell.angle_gamma   90.00
#
_symmetry.space_group_name_H-M   'P 1'
#
loop_
_entity.id
_entity.type
_entity.pdbx_description
1 polymer ?
#
loop_
_entity_poly.entity_id
_entity_poly.type
_entity_poly.pdbx_seq_one_letter_code
_entity_poly.pdbx_strand_id
1 'polypeptide(L)'
;FHGEIKVLTRMMVDPNAKVQKPGHKDLTYTRGEILDVIQLTDANKIICRSCEGKFGYVPRKALLNLEKNLYSNASFVMAAICNF
;
A
#
# COMPACT_ATOMS: atom_id res chain seq x y z
N PHE A 1 -15.02 0.29 -12.41
CA PHE A 1 -14.06 -0.75 -12.82
C PHE A 1 -14.83 -1.83 -13.57
N HIS A 2 -14.49 -2.07 -14.84
CA HIS A 2 -15.11 -3.10 -15.68
C HIS A 2 -13.96 -4.05 -16.09
N GLY A 3 -13.84 -5.19 -15.41
CA GLY A 3 -12.73 -6.14 -15.57
C GLY A 3 -12.36 -6.84 -14.24
N GLU A 4 -11.68 -7.99 -14.34
CA GLU A 4 -11.16 -8.73 -13.17
C GLU A 4 -10.21 -7.85 -12.35
N ILE A 5 -10.47 -7.74 -11.05
CA ILE A 5 -9.61 -7.00 -10.12
C ILE A 5 -8.35 -7.83 -9.87
N LYS A 6 -7.27 -7.48 -10.57
CA LYS A 6 -5.95 -8.11 -10.39
C LYS A 6 -5.14 -7.33 -9.35
N VAL A 7 -4.58 -8.05 -8.38
CA VAL A 7 -3.59 -7.50 -7.46
C VAL A 7 -2.26 -7.45 -8.19
N LEU A 8 -1.67 -6.26 -8.31
CA LEU A 8 -0.38 -6.05 -8.97
C LEU A 8 0.78 -6.46 -8.07
N THR A 9 0.72 -6.07 -6.80
CA THR A 9 1.74 -6.36 -5.78
C THR A 9 1.15 -6.07 -4.41
N ARG A 10 1.86 -6.43 -3.35
CA ARG A 10 1.46 -6.22 -1.97
C ARG A 10 2.44 -5.30 -1.28
N MET A 11 1.92 -4.27 -0.61
CA MET A 11 2.73 -3.28 0.09
C MET A 11 2.30 -3.16 1.54
N MET A 12 3.24 -2.88 2.43
CA MET A 12 2.95 -2.58 3.82
C MET A 12 2.83 -1.06 3.99
N VAL A 13 1.87 -0.61 4.78
CA VAL A 13 1.84 0.77 5.27
C VAL A 13 3.03 0.97 6.19
N ASP A 14 3.90 1.93 5.85
CA ASP A 14 5.07 2.28 6.64
C ASP A 14 4.65 2.49 8.11
N PRO A 15 5.20 1.74 9.08
CA PRO A 15 4.89 1.92 10.49
C PRO A 15 5.14 3.35 11.00
N ASN A 16 6.04 4.08 10.36
CA ASN A 16 6.40 5.46 10.62
C ASN A 16 5.63 6.46 9.73
N ALA A 17 4.75 5.99 8.83
CA ALA A 17 3.93 6.86 8.01
C ALA A 17 3.16 7.86 8.88
N LYS A 18 3.17 9.12 8.47
CA LYS A 18 2.23 10.11 9.01
C LYS A 18 0.85 9.79 8.46
N VAL A 19 0.01 9.18 9.29
CA VAL A 19 -1.40 8.91 8.95
C VAL A 19 -2.11 10.25 8.91
N GLN A 20 -2.46 10.67 7.71
CA GLN A 20 -3.30 11.84 7.48
C GLN A 20 -4.76 11.40 7.55
N LYS A 21 -5.66 12.31 7.93
CA LYS A 21 -7.10 12.02 7.88
C LYS A 21 -7.47 11.63 6.44
N PRO A 22 -8.02 10.43 6.20
CA PRO A 22 -8.38 10.02 4.86
C PRO A 22 -9.47 10.96 4.33
N GLY A 23 -9.27 11.50 3.13
CA GLY A 23 -10.31 12.21 2.41
C GLY A 23 -11.40 11.25 1.92
N HIS A 24 -12.47 11.80 1.33
CA HIS A 24 -13.65 11.03 0.90
C HIS A 24 -13.36 9.89 -0.09
N LYS A 25 -12.22 9.90 -0.79
CA LYS A 25 -11.79 8.85 -1.73
C LYS A 25 -10.57 8.07 -1.25
N ASP A 26 -9.99 8.45 -0.12
CA ASP A 26 -8.79 7.80 0.41
C ASP A 26 -9.19 6.55 1.20
N LEU A 27 -8.32 5.54 1.16
CA LEU A 27 -8.53 4.33 1.95
C LEU A 27 -8.17 4.63 3.41
N THR A 28 -9.00 4.21 4.34
CA THR A 28 -8.61 4.15 5.75
C THR A 28 -7.69 2.95 5.94
N TYR A 29 -6.51 3.17 6.49
CA TYR A 29 -5.52 2.12 6.72
C TYR A 29 -4.78 2.36 8.04
N THR A 30 -4.21 1.28 8.58
CA THR A 30 -3.43 1.29 9.82
C THR A 30 -1.94 1.14 9.51
N ARG A 31 -1.08 1.72 10.35
CA ARG A 31 0.37 1.53 10.28
C ARG A 31 0.74 0.05 10.40
N GLY A 32 1.63 -0.44 9.54
CA GLY A 32 1.98 -1.86 9.47
C GLY A 32 0.95 -2.77 8.82
N GLU A 33 -0.23 -2.23 8.42
CA GLU A 33 -1.22 -3.00 7.66
C GLU A 33 -0.68 -3.31 6.27
N ILE A 34 -1.08 -4.46 5.74
CA ILE A 34 -0.69 -4.89 4.41
C ILE A 34 -1.86 -4.65 3.45
N LEU A 35 -1.58 -3.94 2.37
CA LEU A 35 -2.57 -3.56 1.36
C LEU A 35 -2.22 -4.19 0.02
N ASP A 36 -3.25 -4.67 -0.67
CA ASP A 36 -3.13 -5.16 -2.04
C ASP A 36 -3.17 -3.96 -3.00
N VAL A 37 -2.12 -3.78 -3.79
CA VAL A 37 -2.05 -2.72 -4.80
C VAL A 37 -2.83 -3.17 -6.03
N ILE A 38 -3.86 -2.40 -6.37
CA ILE A 38 -4.75 -2.71 -7.50
C ILE A 38 -4.30 -1.95 -8.74
N GLN A 39 -3.94 -0.68 -8.56
CA GLN A 39 -3.50 0.16 -9.66
C GLN A 39 -2.57 1.27 -9.16
N LEU A 40 -1.42 1.39 -9.80
CA LEU A 40 -0.55 2.56 -9.66
C LEU A 40 -1.15 3.67 -10.54
N THR A 41 -1.72 4.72 -9.95
CA THR A 41 -2.32 5.81 -10.75
C THR A 41 -1.28 6.86 -11.12
N ASP A 42 -0.51 7.35 -10.14
CA ASP A 42 0.49 8.40 -10.31
C ASP A 42 1.69 8.14 -9.40
N ALA A 43 2.77 8.92 -9.57
CA ALA A 43 3.95 8.84 -8.69
C ALA A 43 3.64 9.11 -7.20
N ASN A 44 2.53 9.81 -6.92
CA ASN A 44 2.15 10.22 -5.56
C ASN A 44 1.04 9.37 -4.93
N LYS A 45 0.18 8.71 -5.73
CA LYS A 45 -1.01 8.01 -5.24
C LYS A 45 -1.17 6.65 -5.91
N ILE A 46 -1.65 5.69 -5.14
CA ILE A 46 -1.92 4.32 -5.56
C ILE A 46 -3.33 3.97 -5.12
N ILE A 47 -4.06 3.21 -5.94
CA ILE A 47 -5.32 2.57 -5.53
C ILE A 47 -4.97 1.24 -4.88
N CYS A 48 -5.34 1.13 -3.60
CA CYS A 48 -5.13 -0.07 -2.80
C CYS A 48 -6.46 -0.66 -2.35
N ARG A 49 -6.41 -1.95 -1.99
CA ARG A 49 -7.49 -2.68 -1.34
C ARG A 49 -7.03 -3.14 0.04
N SER A 50 -7.81 -2.86 1.08
CA SER A 50 -7.61 -3.40 2.43
C SER A 50 -8.03 -4.87 2.49
N CYS A 51 -7.59 -5.60 3.51
CA CYS A 51 -8.04 -6.96 3.81
C CYS A 51 -9.57 -7.05 4.03
N GLU A 52 -10.24 -5.95 4.41
CA GLU A 52 -11.70 -5.86 4.46
C GLU A 52 -12.37 -5.77 3.06
N GLY A 53 -11.60 -5.70 1.98
CA GLY A 53 -12.11 -5.53 0.61
C GLY A 53 -12.47 -4.10 0.22
N LYS A 54 -12.21 -3.11 1.09
CA LYS A 54 -12.41 -1.68 0.81
C LYS A 54 -11.34 -1.17 -0.14
N PHE A 55 -11.72 -0.31 -1.09
CA PHE A 55 -10.81 0.33 -2.04
C PHE A 55 -10.69 1.81 -1.77
N GLY A 56 -9.50 2.37 -2.01
CA GLY A 56 -9.29 3.81 -1.95
C GLY A 56 -7.87 4.21 -2.32
N TYR A 57 -7.65 5.52 -2.37
CA TYR A 57 -6.33 6.07 -2.64
C TYR A 57 -5.45 6.05 -1.39
N VAL A 58 -4.19 5.70 -1.59
CA VAL A 58 -3.15 5.72 -0.57
C VAL A 58 -1.91 6.42 -1.14
N PRO A 59 -1.30 7.35 -0.39
CA PRO A 59 -0.08 8.02 -0.85
C PRO A 59 1.08 7.02 -0.96
N ARG A 60 1.80 7.06 -2.09
CA ARG A 60 2.95 6.16 -2.36
C ARG A 60 4.02 6.20 -1.26
N LYS A 61 4.21 7.37 -0.66
CA LYS A 61 5.18 7.62 0.43
C LYS A 61 4.79 6.96 1.75
N ALA A 62 3.53 6.60 1.94
CA ALA A 62 3.08 5.87 3.12
C ALA A 62 3.19 4.35 2.94
N LEU A 63 3.63 3.87 1.76
CA LEU A 63 3.69 2.45 1.42
C LEU A 63 5.14 2.00 1.19
N LEU A 64 5.50 0.88 1.81
CA LEU A 64 6.74 0.16 1.60
C LEU A 64 6.48 -1.04 0.69
N ASN A 65 7.25 -1.14 -0.38
CA ASN A 65 7.17 -2.30 -1.28
C ASN A 65 7.91 -3.47 -0.64
N LEU A 66 7.19 -4.60 -0.45
CA LEU A 66 7.75 -5.80 0.14
C LEU A 66 8.72 -6.53 -0.81
N GLU A 67 8.59 -6.34 -2.12
CA GLU A 67 9.35 -7.07 -3.14
C GLU A 67 10.50 -6.25 -3.77
N LYS A 68 10.40 -4.91 -3.81
CA LYS A 68 11.23 -4.05 -4.68
C LYS A 68 12.16 -3.10 -3.93
N ASN A 69 12.94 -3.61 -2.99
CA ASN A 69 13.98 -2.85 -2.29
C ASN A 69 15.36 -3.07 -2.93
N LEU A 70 15.57 -2.55 -4.14
CA LEU A 70 16.93 -2.54 -4.73
C LEU A 70 17.51 -1.16 -5.03
N TYR A 71 16.74 -0.06 -5.05
CA TYR A 71 17.33 1.24 -5.38
C TYR A 71 16.62 2.41 -4.69
N SER A 72 17.07 2.74 -3.47
CA SER A 72 17.50 4.08 -3.04
C SER A 72 17.52 4.17 -1.52
N ASN A 73 18.73 4.12 -0.97
CA ASN A 73 19.14 4.68 0.32
C ASN A 73 18.08 4.72 1.43
N ALA A 74 17.90 3.59 2.12
CA ALA A 74 17.85 3.48 3.57
C ALA A 74 17.40 2.07 3.95
N SER A 75 18.23 1.41 4.73
CA SER A 75 18.04 0.10 5.32
C SER A 75 16.73 0.00 6.09
N PHE A 76 15.70 -0.63 5.53
CA PHE A 76 14.62 -1.26 6.31
C PHE A 76 14.32 -2.63 5.70
N VAL A 77 14.83 -3.62 6.42
CA VAL A 77 14.84 -5.04 6.13
C VAL A 77 13.45 -5.67 6.24
N MET A 78 13.28 -6.75 5.47
CA MET A 78 12.64 -8.01 5.86
C MET A 78 11.63 -7.94 7.01
N ALA A 79 10.34 -7.83 6.67
CA ALA A 79 9.26 -8.46 7.43
C ALA A 79 7.91 -8.15 6.77
N ALA A 80 7.37 -9.11 6.03
CA ALA A 80 5.98 -9.54 6.12
C ALA A 80 5.69 -10.52 4.99
N ILE A 81 6.23 -11.71 5.12
CA ILE A 81 5.51 -12.87 4.59
C ILE A 81 4.33 -13.02 5.56
N CYS A 82 3.11 -12.72 5.10
CA CYS A 82 1.91 -13.20 5.78
C CYS A 82 2.11 -14.71 5.96
N ASN A 83 2.30 -15.15 7.20
CA ASN A 83 2.13 -16.54 7.57
C ASN A 83 0.70 -16.95 7.19
N PHE A 84 0.59 -17.72 6.11
CA PHE A 84 -0.40 -18.77 5.94
C PHE A 84 0.16 -19.82 4.98
#